data_AF-A0A2M8GFB6-F1
#
_entry.id   AF-A0A2M8GFB6-F1
#
_cell.length_a   1.000
_cell.length_b   1.000
_cell.length_c   1.000
_cell.angle_alpha   90.00
_cell.angle_beta   90.00
_cell.angle_gamma   90.00
#
_symmetry.space_group_name_H-M   'P 1'
#
loop_
_entity.id
_entity.type
_entity.pdbx_description
1 polymer ?
#
loop_
_entity_poly.entity_id
_entity_poly.type
_entity_poly.pdbx_seq_one_letter_code
_entity_poly.pdbx_strand_id
1 'polypeptide(L)'
;MKVTTKIKVSFLIVLNLILLVGTKSVVLAIKNISAVYCQELGYEFSIQEDQAGNQTGVCKFPDGQSCPAFAFLQGQCGQNYSYCPQKGYILKSESDPQKCNYMVVPCSICVAQDGTEIGEVSVVMKLNLQEGKCGDGMCTMDESYENCSQDCPLVSMIMPTSTPAMTYKISFFGWLIMKIKEAIAIIMGMIKK
;
A
#
# COMPACT_ATOMS: atom_id res chain seq x y z
N MET A 1 45.27 35.55 17.09
CA MET A 1 44.69 34.21 16.79
C MET A 1 43.29 34.12 17.39
N LYS A 2 42.22 34.16 16.58
CA LYS A 2 40.81 34.11 17.06
C LYS A 2 39.83 33.58 15.99
N VAL A 3 40.29 32.71 15.10
CA VAL A 3 39.53 32.29 13.90
C VAL A 3 39.06 30.82 13.97
N THR A 4 39.59 30.01 14.88
CA THR A 4 39.33 28.56 14.93
C THR A 4 38.07 28.13 15.68
N THR A 5 37.46 28.99 16.52
CA THR A 5 36.28 28.62 17.35
C THR A 5 34.94 28.83 16.65
N LYS A 6 34.81 29.82 15.75
CA LYS A 6 33.54 30.13 15.06
C LYS A 6 33.13 29.06 14.03
N ILE A 7 34.10 28.39 13.43
CA ILE A 7 33.87 27.37 12.39
C ILE A 7 33.24 26.09 12.98
N LYS A 8 33.66 25.67 14.19
CA LYS A 8 33.11 24.47 14.87
C LYS A 8 31.66 24.65 15.33
N VAL A 9 31.29 25.85 15.80
CA VAL A 9 29.93 26.15 16.26
C VAL A 9 28.96 26.23 15.08
N SER A 10 29.38 26.86 13.98
CA SER A 10 28.55 26.93 12.77
C SER A 10 28.31 25.56 12.14
N PHE A 11 29.33 24.70 12.08
CA PHE A 11 29.20 23.34 11.54
C PHE A 11 28.28 22.44 12.39
N LEU A 12 28.35 22.55 13.72
CA LEU A 12 27.45 21.81 14.62
C LEU A 12 25.99 22.27 14.50
N ILE A 13 25.74 23.56 14.30
CA ILE A 13 24.38 24.11 14.09
C ILE A 13 23.82 23.63 12.74
N VAL A 14 24.62 23.65 11.68
CA VAL A 14 24.20 23.17 10.35
C VAL A 14 23.96 21.65 10.36
N LEU A 15 24.81 20.87 11.05
CA LEU A 15 24.63 19.43 11.19
C LEU A 15 23.37 19.06 12.01
N ASN A 16 23.03 19.85 13.03
CA ASN A 16 21.77 19.70 13.77
C ASN A 16 20.55 20.15 12.95
N LEU A 17 20.67 21.19 12.12
CA LEU A 17 19.61 21.63 11.21
C LEU A 17 19.30 20.59 10.14
N ILE A 18 20.32 19.91 9.61
CA ILE A 18 20.14 18.84 8.61
C ILE A 18 19.45 17.61 9.23
N LEU A 19 19.69 17.30 10.52
CA LEU A 19 18.97 16.25 11.26
C LEU A 19 17.50 16.61 11.57
N LEU A 20 17.13 17.90 11.56
CA LEU A 20 15.75 18.38 11.73
C LEU A 20 14.94 18.41 10.42
N VAL A 21 15.58 18.26 9.26
CA VAL A 21 14.88 18.02 7.99
C VAL A 21 14.45 16.56 7.99
N GLY A 22 13.34 16.30 8.69
CA GLY A 22 12.74 14.97 8.81
C GLY A 22 12.61 14.31 7.45
N THR A 23 13.18 13.12 7.33
CA THR A 23 12.90 12.20 6.23
C THR A 23 11.39 11.98 6.19
N LYS A 24 10.69 12.61 5.24
CA LYS A 24 9.28 12.34 5.01
C LYS A 24 9.17 10.88 4.58
N SER A 25 8.60 10.03 5.43
CA SER A 25 8.30 8.65 5.09
C SER A 25 7.29 8.66 3.95
N VAL A 26 7.68 8.16 2.78
CA VAL A 26 6.75 7.90 1.69
C VAL A 26 5.93 6.69 2.11
N VAL A 27 4.64 6.90 2.40
CA VAL A 27 3.68 5.82 2.60
C VAL A 27 3.12 5.49 1.23
N LEU A 28 3.44 4.29 0.73
CA LEU A 28 2.82 3.74 -0.47
C LEU A 28 1.58 2.97 -0.04
N ALA A 29 0.42 3.38 -0.54
CA ALA A 29 -0.82 2.65 -0.38
C ALA A 29 -1.15 1.92 -1.69
N ILE A 30 -1.49 0.64 -1.59
CA ILE A 30 -1.77 -0.24 -2.73
C ILE A 30 -3.19 -0.77 -2.53
N LYS A 31 -4.01 -0.69 -3.59
CA LYS A 31 -5.37 -1.22 -3.55
C LYS A 31 -5.36 -2.74 -3.38
N ASN A 32 -6.35 -3.26 -2.65
CA ASN A 32 -6.55 -4.70 -2.53
C ASN A 32 -6.95 -5.27 -3.91
N ILE A 33 -6.09 -6.12 -4.49
CA ILE A 33 -6.29 -6.71 -5.82
C ILE A 33 -7.63 -7.44 -5.97
N SER A 34 -8.10 -8.12 -4.93
CA SER A 34 -9.37 -8.85 -4.97
C SER A 34 -10.58 -7.91 -4.93
N ALA A 35 -10.46 -6.78 -4.25
CA ALA A 35 -11.47 -5.73 -4.25
C ALA A 35 -11.56 -5.06 -5.61
N VAL A 36 -10.41 -4.68 -6.19
CA VAL A 36 -10.32 -4.08 -7.53
C VAL A 36 -10.88 -5.03 -8.58
N TYR A 37 -10.50 -6.31 -8.55
CA TYR A 37 -11.02 -7.32 -9.48
C TYR A 37 -12.55 -7.42 -9.42
N CYS A 38 -13.12 -7.47 -8.20
CA CYS A 38 -14.57 -7.49 -8.00
C CYS A 38 -15.24 -6.23 -8.60
N GLN A 39 -14.70 -5.05 -8.29
CA GLN A 39 -15.26 -3.77 -8.70
C GLN A 39 -15.14 -3.52 -10.21
N GLU A 40 -14.02 -3.88 -10.83
CA GLU A 40 -13.80 -3.75 -12.28
C GLU A 40 -14.71 -4.67 -13.10
N LEU A 41 -15.19 -5.77 -12.53
CA LEU A 41 -16.23 -6.62 -13.12
C LEU A 41 -17.65 -6.06 -12.91
N GLY A 42 -17.79 -4.94 -12.22
CA GLY A 42 -19.07 -4.27 -11.95
C GLY A 42 -19.83 -4.85 -10.75
N TYR A 43 -19.14 -5.58 -9.86
CA TYR A 43 -19.76 -6.21 -8.69
C TYR A 43 -19.56 -5.39 -7.41
N GLU A 44 -20.39 -5.67 -6.41
CA GLU A 44 -20.32 -4.98 -5.12
C GLU A 44 -19.27 -5.64 -4.23
N PHE A 45 -18.25 -4.88 -3.84
CA PHE A 45 -17.29 -5.29 -2.80
C PHE A 45 -17.72 -4.75 -1.44
N SER A 46 -17.66 -5.60 -0.41
CA SER A 46 -17.95 -5.24 0.98
C SER A 46 -16.99 -5.96 1.93
N ILE A 47 -16.75 -5.38 3.10
CA ILE A 47 -15.99 -6.05 4.17
C ILE A 47 -17.01 -6.60 5.17
N GLN A 48 -16.89 -7.87 5.49
CA GLN A 48 -17.68 -8.54 6.53
C GLN A 48 -16.78 -8.86 7.71
N GLU A 49 -17.29 -8.64 8.92
CA GLU A 49 -16.60 -8.97 10.16
C GLU A 49 -17.29 -10.16 10.83
N ASP A 50 -16.51 -11.16 11.24
CA ASP A 50 -17.04 -12.31 11.96
C ASP A 50 -17.13 -12.06 13.48
N GLN A 51 -17.66 -13.04 14.22
CA GLN A 51 -17.82 -12.94 15.68
C GLN A 51 -16.49 -12.82 16.45
N ALA A 52 -15.36 -13.16 15.82
CA ALA A 52 -14.03 -13.04 16.38
C ALA A 52 -13.34 -11.72 15.96
N GLY A 53 -14.02 -10.85 15.19
CA GLY A 53 -13.48 -9.59 14.70
C GLY A 53 -12.61 -9.73 13.44
N ASN A 54 -12.60 -10.90 12.78
CA ASN A 54 -11.86 -11.06 11.54
C ASN A 54 -12.61 -10.42 10.39
N GLN A 55 -11.91 -9.59 9.62
CA GLN A 55 -12.45 -8.90 8.46
C GLN A 55 -12.13 -9.66 7.18
N THR A 56 -13.16 -9.98 6.41
CA THR A 56 -13.06 -10.65 5.11
C THR A 56 -13.71 -9.80 4.03
N GLY A 57 -12.97 -9.54 2.94
CA GLY A 57 -13.54 -8.93 1.76
C GLY A 57 -14.45 -9.91 1.02
N VAL A 58 -15.65 -9.49 0.65
CA VAL A 58 -16.67 -10.28 -0.04
C VAL A 58 -17.11 -9.55 -1.30
N CYS A 59 -17.15 -10.30 -2.41
CA CYS A 59 -17.70 -9.85 -3.69
C CYS A 59 -19.12 -10.40 -3.86
N LYS A 60 -20.10 -9.53 -4.11
CA LYS A 60 -21.50 -9.91 -4.34
C LYS A 60 -21.84 -9.78 -5.82
N PHE A 61 -22.42 -10.84 -6.37
CA PHE A 61 -22.80 -10.95 -7.77
C PHE A 61 -24.23 -10.43 -8.00
N PRO A 62 -24.61 -10.12 -9.27
CA PRO A 62 -25.92 -9.54 -9.59
C PRO A 62 -27.13 -10.44 -9.26
N ASP A 63 -26.93 -11.74 -9.10
CA ASP A 63 -27.96 -12.71 -8.71
C ASP A 63 -28.16 -12.78 -7.18
N GLY A 64 -27.41 -12.00 -6.41
CA GLY A 64 -27.41 -12.01 -4.95
C GLY A 64 -26.50 -13.07 -4.32
N GLN A 65 -25.85 -13.92 -5.11
CA GLN A 65 -24.79 -14.78 -4.61
C GLN A 65 -23.57 -13.95 -4.20
N SER A 66 -22.73 -14.50 -3.33
CA SER A 66 -21.51 -13.83 -2.92
C SER A 66 -20.39 -14.83 -2.67
N CYS A 67 -19.16 -14.34 -2.73
CA CYS A 67 -17.98 -15.13 -2.40
C CYS A 67 -16.90 -14.26 -1.75
N PRO A 68 -16.07 -14.80 -0.84
CA PRO A 68 -14.85 -14.13 -0.43
C PRO A 68 -14.06 -13.64 -1.65
N ALA A 69 -13.77 -12.34 -1.70
CA ALA A 69 -13.27 -11.68 -2.91
C ALA A 69 -11.95 -12.30 -3.39
N PHE A 70 -11.08 -12.69 -2.45
CA PHE A 70 -9.82 -13.35 -2.78
C PHE A 70 -10.05 -14.76 -3.36
N ALA A 71 -10.99 -15.54 -2.80
CA ALA A 71 -11.36 -16.85 -3.35
C ALA A 71 -11.97 -16.73 -4.76
N PHE A 72 -12.74 -15.66 -4.99
CA PHE A 72 -13.28 -15.34 -6.31
C PHE A 72 -12.18 -14.99 -7.32
N LEU A 73 -11.21 -14.14 -6.94
CA LEU A 73 -10.02 -13.85 -7.76
C LEU A 73 -9.22 -15.12 -8.11
N GLN A 74 -9.10 -16.05 -7.16
CA GLN A 74 -8.47 -17.35 -7.37
C GLN A 74 -9.32 -18.34 -8.19
N GLY A 75 -10.54 -17.97 -8.57
CA GLY A 75 -11.45 -18.83 -9.34
C GLY A 75 -11.99 -20.03 -8.54
N GLN A 76 -11.94 -20.00 -7.21
CA GLN A 76 -12.43 -21.07 -6.33
C GLN A 76 -13.97 -21.10 -6.26
N CYS A 77 -14.62 -20.00 -6.62
CA CYS A 77 -16.06 -19.80 -6.59
C CYS A 77 -16.46 -18.79 -7.68
N GLY A 78 -17.77 -18.65 -7.93
CA GLY A 78 -18.29 -17.61 -8.81
C GLY A 78 -17.76 -17.70 -10.24
N GLN A 79 -17.42 -18.89 -10.73
CA GLN A 79 -16.71 -19.06 -12.00
C GLN A 79 -17.45 -18.41 -13.17
N ASN A 80 -18.78 -18.51 -13.21
CA ASN A 80 -19.62 -17.88 -14.25
C ASN A 80 -19.53 -16.33 -14.24
N TYR A 81 -19.17 -15.75 -13.10
CA TYR A 81 -18.99 -14.32 -12.89
C TYR A 81 -17.54 -13.86 -13.10
N SER A 82 -16.58 -14.79 -13.23
CA SER A 82 -15.18 -14.47 -13.48
C SER A 82 -14.98 -13.86 -14.88
N TYR A 83 -13.89 -13.12 -15.04
CA TYR A 83 -13.53 -12.49 -16.32
C TYR A 83 -13.44 -13.48 -17.50
N CYS A 84 -12.84 -14.66 -17.30
CA CYS A 84 -12.61 -15.59 -18.42
C CYS A 84 -13.92 -16.04 -19.08
N PRO A 85 -14.93 -16.56 -18.33
CA PRO A 85 -16.17 -17.00 -18.95
C PRO A 85 -16.98 -15.84 -19.55
N GLN A 86 -16.93 -14.64 -18.98
CA GLN A 86 -17.55 -13.45 -19.58
C GLN A 86 -16.98 -13.07 -20.96
N LYS A 87 -15.72 -13.41 -21.21
CA LYS A 87 -15.03 -13.20 -22.50
C LYS A 87 -15.05 -14.43 -23.40
N GLY A 88 -15.72 -15.51 -23.00
CA GLY A 88 -15.79 -16.76 -23.77
C GLY A 88 -14.56 -17.67 -23.63
N TYR A 89 -13.72 -17.42 -22.63
CA TYR A 89 -12.56 -18.25 -22.28
C TYR A 89 -12.89 -19.24 -21.16
N ILE A 90 -12.09 -20.29 -21.08
CA ILE A 90 -12.15 -21.28 -20.00
C ILE A 90 -11.30 -20.76 -18.83
N LEU A 91 -11.88 -20.76 -17.63
CA LEU A 91 -11.15 -20.46 -16.39
C LEU A 91 -10.44 -21.73 -15.90
N LYS A 92 -9.14 -21.65 -15.63
CA LYS A 92 -8.34 -22.75 -15.08
C LYS A 92 -7.55 -22.28 -13.87
N SER A 93 -7.43 -23.14 -12.84
CA SER A 93 -6.53 -22.89 -11.72
C SER A 93 -5.10 -23.26 -12.10
N GLU A 94 -4.16 -22.39 -11.77
CA GLU A 94 -2.72 -22.59 -11.97
C GLU A 94 -1.99 -22.40 -10.64
N SER A 95 -1.04 -23.28 -10.38
CA SER A 95 -0.26 -23.30 -9.14
C SER A 95 1.22 -22.98 -9.38
N ASP A 96 1.66 -22.94 -10.64
CA ASP A 96 3.02 -22.56 -11.00
C ASP A 96 3.27 -21.07 -10.71
N PRO A 97 4.19 -20.73 -9.77
CA PRO A 97 4.51 -19.34 -9.44
C PRO A 97 5.14 -18.55 -10.60
N GLN A 98 5.60 -19.19 -11.68
CA GLN A 98 6.10 -18.49 -12.86
C GLN A 98 4.97 -17.98 -13.76
N LYS A 99 3.79 -18.60 -13.68
CA LYS A 99 2.60 -18.22 -14.45
C LYS A 99 1.67 -17.30 -13.69
N CYS A 100 1.71 -17.37 -12.36
CA CYS A 100 0.90 -16.56 -11.47
C CYS A 100 1.65 -15.32 -10.96
N ASN A 101 0.92 -14.23 -10.72
CA ASN A 101 1.40 -13.20 -9.81
C ASN A 101 1.66 -13.82 -8.42
N TYR A 102 2.87 -13.64 -7.88
CA TYR A 102 3.29 -14.20 -6.59
C TYR A 102 2.37 -13.80 -5.41
N MET A 103 1.61 -12.71 -5.54
CA MET A 103 0.63 -12.29 -4.54
C MET A 103 -0.63 -13.16 -4.52
N VAL A 104 -0.84 -14.00 -5.55
CA VAL A 104 -2.04 -14.81 -5.75
C VAL A 104 -1.63 -16.19 -6.24
N VAL A 105 -1.31 -17.10 -5.32
CA VAL A 105 -0.97 -18.51 -5.65
C VAL A 105 -1.82 -19.45 -4.78
N PRO A 106 -2.57 -20.41 -5.36
CA PRO A 106 -2.81 -20.58 -6.80
C PRO A 106 -3.56 -19.37 -7.40
N CYS A 107 -3.36 -19.12 -8.69
CA CYS A 107 -4.08 -18.09 -9.45
C CYS A 107 -5.08 -18.73 -10.41
N SER A 108 -5.95 -17.89 -10.98
CA SER A 108 -6.80 -18.29 -12.09
C SER A 108 -6.29 -17.70 -13.41
N ILE A 109 -6.22 -18.54 -14.44
CA ILE A 109 -5.77 -18.17 -15.80
C ILE A 109 -6.91 -18.38 -16.80
N CYS A 110 -6.95 -17.54 -17.84
CA CYS A 110 -7.82 -17.70 -18.99
C CYS A 110 -7.14 -18.57 -20.04
N VAL A 111 -7.87 -19.55 -20.55
CA VAL A 111 -7.45 -20.44 -21.64
C VAL A 111 -8.49 -20.36 -22.75
N ALA A 112 -8.04 -20.22 -24.00
CA ALA A 112 -8.91 -20.25 -25.17
C ALA A 112 -9.50 -21.66 -25.38
N GLN A 113 -10.56 -21.75 -26.21
CA GLN A 113 -11.27 -23.00 -26.46
C GLN A 113 -10.41 -24.05 -27.18
N ASP A 114 -9.39 -23.62 -27.90
CA ASP A 114 -8.38 -24.45 -28.57
C ASP A 114 -7.23 -24.89 -27.62
N GLY A 115 -7.25 -24.44 -26.36
CA GLY A 115 -6.25 -24.76 -25.34
C GLY A 115 -5.11 -23.75 -25.24
N THR A 116 -5.09 -22.67 -26.03
CA THR A 116 -4.06 -21.63 -25.90
C THR A 116 -4.19 -20.86 -24.58
N GLU A 117 -3.11 -20.76 -23.81
CA GLU A 117 -3.08 -19.98 -22.57
C GLU A 117 -3.06 -18.47 -22.90
N ILE A 118 -4.06 -17.73 -22.43
CA ILE A 118 -4.19 -16.28 -22.63
C ILE A 118 -3.46 -15.51 -21.52
N GLY A 119 -3.55 -16.00 -20.28
CA GLY A 119 -2.83 -15.43 -19.13
C GLY A 119 -3.69 -15.35 -17.86
N GLU A 120 -3.08 -14.89 -16.77
CA GLU A 120 -3.75 -14.70 -15.47
C GLU A 120 -4.84 -13.61 -15.53
N VAL A 121 -5.97 -13.84 -14.85
CA VAL A 121 -7.12 -12.93 -14.82
C VAL A 121 -6.77 -11.48 -14.49
N SER A 122 -5.88 -11.22 -13.53
CA SER A 122 -5.53 -9.86 -13.12
C SER A 122 -4.70 -9.13 -14.19
N VAL A 123 -3.84 -9.87 -14.88
CA VAL A 123 -2.94 -9.36 -15.93
C VAL A 123 -3.72 -9.10 -17.21
N VAL A 124 -4.59 -10.03 -17.64
CA VAL A 124 -5.38 -9.87 -18.86
C VAL A 124 -6.43 -8.77 -18.74
N MET A 125 -6.92 -8.51 -17.53
CA MET A 125 -7.79 -7.38 -17.21
C MET A 125 -7.03 -6.05 -17.08
N LYS A 126 -5.70 -6.08 -16.96
CA LYS A 126 -4.87 -4.90 -16.69
C LYS A 126 -5.33 -4.14 -15.45
N LEU A 127 -5.60 -4.86 -14.36
CA LEU A 127 -6.08 -4.25 -13.12
C LEU A 127 -5.10 -3.17 -12.64
N ASN A 128 -5.63 -2.00 -12.29
CA ASN A 128 -4.83 -0.91 -11.74
C ASN A 128 -4.90 -0.93 -10.21
N LEU A 129 -3.78 -1.27 -9.57
CA LEU A 129 -3.64 -1.36 -8.11
C LEU A 129 -3.12 -0.07 -7.47
N GLN A 130 -2.79 0.93 -8.28
CA GLN A 130 -2.32 2.22 -7.81
C GLN A 130 -3.46 3.03 -7.17
N GLU A 131 -3.14 3.74 -6.10
CA GLU A 131 -4.03 4.71 -5.47
C GLU A 131 -3.79 6.11 -6.05
N GLY A 132 -4.89 6.83 -6.31
CA GLY A 132 -4.91 8.10 -7.01
C GLY A 132 -6.13 8.20 -7.93
N LYS A 133 -7.03 9.14 -7.64
CA LYS A 133 -8.16 9.45 -8.51
C LYS A 133 -8.26 10.96 -8.67
N CYS A 134 -8.01 11.41 -9.90
CA CYS A 134 -8.09 12.83 -10.19
C CYS A 134 -9.47 13.43 -9.84
N GLY A 135 -9.44 14.56 -9.14
CA GLY A 135 -10.57 15.26 -8.54
C GLY A 135 -10.91 14.82 -7.10
N ASP A 136 -10.07 14.08 -6.39
CA ASP A 136 -10.27 13.69 -4.99
C ASP A 136 -9.58 14.64 -3.98
N GLY A 137 -8.85 15.64 -4.48
CA GLY A 137 -8.19 16.68 -3.71
C GLY A 137 -6.83 16.26 -3.12
N MET A 138 -6.34 15.05 -3.42
CA MET A 138 -5.04 14.55 -2.98
C MET A 138 -4.14 14.32 -4.19
N CYS A 139 -2.97 14.95 -4.22
CA CYS A 139 -1.97 14.66 -5.24
C CYS A 139 -1.18 13.40 -4.86
N THR A 140 -1.53 12.26 -5.45
CA THR A 140 -0.84 10.96 -5.22
C THR A 140 0.31 10.74 -6.21
N MET A 141 1.15 9.71 -6.01
CA MET A 141 2.38 9.50 -6.81
C MET A 141 2.10 9.16 -8.29
N ASP A 142 0.90 8.68 -8.58
CA ASP A 142 0.44 8.34 -9.93
C ASP A 142 -0.33 9.50 -10.60
N GLU A 143 -0.43 10.63 -9.90
CA GLU A 143 -0.95 11.88 -10.40
C GLU A 143 0.18 12.89 -10.57
N SER A 144 0.22 13.50 -11.74
CA SER A 144 1.13 14.57 -12.11
C SER A 144 0.30 15.76 -12.59
N TYR A 145 0.92 16.91 -12.72
CA TYR A 145 0.25 18.06 -13.34
C TYR A 145 -0.28 17.75 -14.75
N GLU A 146 0.38 16.84 -15.49
CA GLU A 146 -0.01 16.50 -16.86
C GLU A 146 -1.25 15.60 -16.94
N ASN A 147 -1.40 14.65 -16.01
CA ASN A 147 -2.54 13.72 -16.01
C ASN A 147 -3.66 14.15 -15.03
N CYS A 148 -3.36 15.02 -14.06
CA CYS A 148 -4.30 15.53 -13.07
C CYS A 148 -3.90 16.93 -12.53
N SER A 149 -4.09 17.96 -13.36
CA SER A 149 -3.85 19.37 -12.96
C SER A 149 -4.78 19.89 -11.86
N GLN A 150 -5.90 19.19 -11.61
CA GLN A 150 -6.93 19.57 -10.64
C GLN A 150 -6.47 19.34 -9.20
N ASP A 151 -5.88 18.18 -8.92
CA ASP A 151 -5.39 17.82 -7.58
C ASP A 151 -3.88 18.06 -7.42
N CYS A 152 -3.14 18.04 -8.53
CA CYS A 152 -1.71 18.37 -8.59
C CYS A 152 -1.47 19.69 -9.34
N PRO A 153 -2.05 20.83 -8.93
CA PRO A 153 -1.68 22.11 -9.53
C PRO A 153 -0.18 22.33 -9.29
N LEU A 154 0.51 22.91 -10.28
CA LEU A 154 1.90 23.34 -10.13
C LEU A 154 1.96 24.45 -9.07
N VAL A 155 1.96 24.09 -7.80
CA VAL A 155 2.08 25.05 -6.70
C VAL A 155 3.55 25.44 -6.62
N SER A 156 3.91 26.55 -7.27
CA SER A 156 5.00 27.38 -6.81
C SER A 156 4.68 27.80 -5.38
N MET A 157 5.33 27.15 -4.40
CA MET A 157 5.47 27.56 -3.00
C MET A 157 4.25 28.27 -2.39
N ILE A 158 3.38 27.54 -1.68
CA ILE A 158 2.66 27.92 -0.44
C ILE A 158 1.69 26.76 -0.15
N MET A 159 1.93 25.97 0.90
CA MET A 159 0.93 25.01 1.41
C MET A 159 0.13 25.65 2.55
N PRO A 160 -1.21 25.64 2.53
CA PRO A 160 -2.02 25.97 3.70
C PRO A 160 -2.15 24.75 4.63
N THR A 161 -2.10 25.04 5.92
CA THR A 161 -2.22 24.11 7.05
C THR A 161 -3.68 23.78 7.36
N SER A 162 -4.04 22.50 7.46
CA SER A 162 -5.08 21.91 8.34
C SER A 162 -5.50 20.54 7.78
N THR A 163 -5.42 19.40 8.48
CA THR A 163 -6.13 19.00 9.71
C THR A 163 -5.58 17.64 10.22
N PRO A 164 -5.96 17.17 11.44
CA PRO A 164 -5.14 16.26 12.24
C PRO A 164 -5.49 14.78 12.02
N ALA A 165 -4.47 13.94 11.79
CA ALA A 165 -4.62 12.49 11.78
C ALA A 165 -4.17 11.89 13.13
N MET A 166 -5.04 11.01 13.65
CA MET A 166 -4.96 10.28 14.92
C MET A 166 -3.58 9.64 15.19
N THR A 167 -3.09 9.87 16.40
CA THR A 167 -1.84 9.32 16.92
C THR A 167 -2.02 7.87 17.39
N TYR A 168 -1.43 6.89 16.71
CA TYR A 168 -1.14 5.58 17.29
C TYR A 168 0.29 5.62 17.87
N LYS A 169 0.40 5.66 19.21
CA LYS A 169 1.68 5.66 19.93
C LYS A 169 2.37 4.31 19.77
N ILE A 170 3.41 4.23 18.97
CA ILE A 170 4.38 3.12 19.05
C ILE A 170 5.56 3.63 19.89
N SER A 171 5.63 3.16 21.13
CA SER A 171 6.61 3.52 22.16
C SER A 171 8.02 2.98 21.88
N PHE A 172 8.63 3.37 20.75
CA PHE A 172 10.04 3.10 20.47
C PHE A 172 10.97 3.90 21.40
N PHE A 173 10.50 5.07 21.86
CA PHE A 173 11.20 5.93 22.82
C PHE A 173 11.39 5.28 24.20
N GLY A 174 10.50 4.39 24.61
CA GLY A 174 10.61 3.69 25.91
C GLY A 174 11.83 2.76 25.96
N TRP A 175 12.05 2.01 24.89
CA TRP A 175 13.18 1.08 24.77
C TRP A 175 14.53 1.83 24.72
N LEU A 176 14.58 2.93 23.98
CA LEU A 176 15.78 3.75 23.84
C LEU A 176 16.17 4.43 25.17
N ILE A 177 15.21 4.96 25.92
CA ILE A 177 15.47 5.57 27.23
C ILE A 177 16.00 4.53 28.23
N MET A 178 15.51 3.29 28.17
CA MET A 178 15.98 2.22 29.05
C MET A 178 17.45 1.86 28.76
N LYS A 179 17.82 1.74 27.48
CA LYS A 179 19.20 1.49 27.05
C LYS A 179 20.17 2.64 27.38
N ILE A 180 19.69 3.89 27.30
CA ILE A 180 20.49 5.06 27.66
C ILE A 180 20.79 5.11 29.17
N LYS A 181 19.83 4.71 30.03
CA LYS A 181 20.06 4.66 31.48
C LYS A 181 21.12 3.63 31.89
N GLU A 182 21.15 2.46 31.24
CA GLU A 182 22.20 1.45 31.48
C GLU A 182 23.59 1.97 31.10
N ALA A 183 23.71 2.65 29.95
CA ALA A 183 24.98 3.23 29.50
C ALA A 183 25.49 4.34 30.43
N ILE A 184 24.60 5.19 30.94
CA ILE A 184 24.97 6.29 31.84
C ILE A 184 25.43 5.76 33.21
N ALA A 185 24.82 4.70 33.74
CA ALA A 185 25.21 4.11 35.01
C ALA A 185 26.63 3.50 34.97
N ILE A 186 27.01 2.90 33.84
CA ILE A 186 28.36 2.36 33.61
C ILE A 186 29.39 3.50 33.58
N ILE A 187 29.07 4.60 32.89
CA ILE A 187 29.97 5.75 32.76
C ILE A 187 30.16 6.46 34.11
N MET A 188 29.09 6.66 34.90
CA MET A 188 29.22 7.28 36.23
C MET A 188 29.96 6.39 37.24
N GLY A 189 29.91 5.06 37.09
CA GLY A 189 30.68 4.12 37.92
C GLY A 189 32.20 4.19 37.69
N MET A 190 32.65 4.60 36.50
CA MET A 190 34.08 4.72 36.17
C MET A 190 34.72 6.03 36.64
N ILE A 191 33.93 7.04 37.02
CA ILE A 191 34.43 8.37 37.44
C ILE A 191 34.71 8.41 38.95
N LYS A 192 34.31 7.40 39.72
CA LYS A 192 34.42 7.37 41.19
C LYS A 192 35.55 6.49 41.75
N LYS A 193 36.58 6.17 40.94
CA LYS A 193 37.77 5.43 41.40
C LYS A 193 39.05 6.21 41.12
#